data_AF-A0A1F6HBB5-F1
#
_entry.id   AF-A0A1F6HBB5-F1
#
_cell.length_a   1.000
_cell.length_b   1.000
_cell.length_c   1.000
_cell.angle_alpha   90.00
_cell.angle_beta   90.00
_cell.angle_gamma   90.00
#
_symmetry.space_group_name_H-M   'P 1'
#
loop_
_entity.id
_entity.type
_entity.pdbx_description
1 polymer ?
#
loop_
_entity_poly.entity_id
_entity_poly.type
_entity_poly.pdbx_seq_one_letter_code
_entity_poly.pdbx_strand_id
1 'polypeptide(L)'
;MSREWKRYERAHYRSGEQMAADFRNQHGENPSQTALSGTERLTETRPFTETEKEALRKDGAVILSTLGQTLSSQAEAQRQAGKPSFSYMNCEDGYLMDIPSRLAQVAVYPDPDEFFAPKTNDKDLATQEILIAKDAEKIRARTGLQEIDEIIPDAATLTGIIFEYEKETGVWLLGRGFENRFGRTKNGLVCFQHSNSPSLGLRVFSWPGDSHGDGVHAVRTVVPVVGKS
;
A
#
# COMPACT_ATOMS: atom_id res chain seq x y z
N MET A 1 20.73 4.56 -27.83
CA MET A 1 19.85 3.42 -27.46
C MET A 1 19.86 2.40 -28.60
N SER A 2 20.19 1.13 -28.33
CA SER A 2 20.38 0.12 -29.38
C SER A 2 19.05 -0.38 -29.96
N ARG A 3 19.05 -0.77 -31.23
CA ARG A 3 17.85 -1.24 -31.97
C ARG A 3 17.30 -2.56 -31.42
N GLU A 4 18.11 -3.34 -30.71
CA GLU A 4 17.71 -4.58 -30.05
C GLU A 4 16.79 -4.31 -28.85
N TRP A 5 17.02 -3.21 -28.11
CA TRP A 5 16.18 -2.82 -26.98
C TRP A 5 14.73 -2.49 -27.39
N LYS A 6 14.57 -1.77 -28.51
CA LYS A 6 13.24 -1.44 -29.08
C LYS A 6 12.48 -2.65 -29.64
N ARG A 7 13.18 -3.76 -29.89
CA ARG A 7 12.59 -5.04 -30.34
C ARG A 7 12.16 -5.88 -29.13
N TYR A 8 12.91 -5.83 -28.04
CA TYR A 8 12.56 -6.48 -26.78
C TYR A 8 11.33 -5.82 -26.11
N GLU A 9 11.28 -4.48 -26.06
CA GLU A 9 10.09 -3.72 -25.60
C GLU A 9 8.83 -4.09 -26.39
N ARG A 10 8.94 -4.31 -27.71
CA ARG A 10 7.79 -4.65 -28.55
C ARG A 10 7.34 -6.10 -28.49
N ALA A 11 8.21 -7.02 -28.08
CA ALA A 11 7.92 -8.45 -28.05
C ALA A 11 7.42 -8.94 -26.68
N HIS A 12 7.75 -8.23 -25.59
CA HIS A 12 7.51 -8.70 -24.22
C HIS A 12 6.70 -7.74 -23.33
N TYR A 13 6.31 -6.56 -23.83
CA TYR A 13 5.40 -5.66 -23.13
C TYR A 13 4.09 -5.51 -23.90
N ARG A 14 2.98 -5.97 -23.30
CA ARG A 14 1.68 -5.40 -23.60
C ARG A 14 1.62 -4.04 -22.89
N SER A 15 1.18 -2.99 -23.57
CA SER A 15 0.97 -1.70 -22.88
C SER A 15 -0.12 -1.90 -21.82
N GLY A 16 -0.07 -1.13 -20.73
CA GLY A 16 -1.13 -1.18 -19.70
C GLY A 16 -2.52 -0.93 -20.29
N GLU A 17 -2.60 -0.13 -21.35
CA GLU A 17 -3.82 0.08 -22.14
C GLU A 17 -4.30 -1.18 -22.86
N GLN A 18 -3.38 -2.01 -23.35
CA GLN A 18 -3.70 -3.25 -24.05
C GLN A 18 -4.16 -4.35 -23.09
N MET A 19 -3.60 -4.39 -21.88
CA MET A 19 -4.10 -5.26 -20.80
C MET A 19 -5.51 -4.82 -20.34
N ALA A 20 -5.76 -3.52 -20.23
CA ALA A 20 -7.08 -2.97 -19.90
C ALA A 20 -8.12 -3.17 -21.02
N ALA A 21 -7.69 -3.17 -22.28
CA ALA A 21 -8.55 -3.43 -23.44
C ALA A 21 -8.91 -4.92 -23.57
N ASP A 22 -7.94 -5.83 -23.40
CA ASP A 22 -8.16 -7.28 -23.43
C ASP A 22 -9.15 -7.72 -22.33
N PHE A 23 -9.08 -7.08 -21.15
CA PHE A 23 -9.97 -7.37 -20.02
C PHE A 23 -11.41 -6.87 -20.24
N ARG A 24 -11.59 -5.64 -20.75
CA ARG A 24 -12.92 -5.12 -21.13
C ARG A 24 -13.62 -6.00 -22.16
N ASN A 25 -12.85 -6.54 -23.11
CA ASN A 25 -13.36 -7.44 -24.13
C ASN A 25 -13.73 -8.84 -23.60
N GLN A 26 -13.19 -9.26 -22.44
CA GLN A 26 -13.45 -10.59 -21.86
C GLN A 26 -14.57 -10.61 -20.81
N HIS A 27 -14.85 -9.50 -20.11
CA HIS A 27 -15.66 -9.55 -18.89
C HIS A 27 -16.84 -8.56 -18.80
N GLY A 28 -17.06 -7.68 -19.78
CA GLY A 28 -18.20 -6.73 -19.76
C GLY A 28 -18.10 -5.66 -18.67
N GLU A 29 -19.03 -4.70 -18.65
CA GLU A 29 -18.95 -3.47 -17.85
C GLU A 29 -19.14 -3.66 -16.32
N ASN A 30 -18.24 -2.98 -15.59
CA ASN A 30 -18.24 -2.46 -14.21
C ASN A 30 -19.23 -3.00 -13.15
N PRO A 31 -18.72 -3.77 -12.16
CA PRO A 31 -19.39 -3.96 -10.89
C PRO A 31 -18.91 -2.96 -9.81
N SER A 32 -19.85 -2.08 -9.45
CA SER A 32 -20.18 -1.60 -8.10
C SER A 32 -19.19 -0.77 -7.28
N GLN A 33 -19.50 0.53 -7.27
CA GLN A 33 -19.59 1.43 -6.10
C GLN A 33 -19.76 0.70 -4.75
N THR A 34 -18.67 0.27 -4.12
CA THR A 34 -18.69 -0.04 -2.69
C THR A 34 -18.25 1.21 -1.96
N ALA A 35 -19.22 2.07 -1.67
CA ALA A 35 -19.02 3.25 -0.85
C ALA A 35 -18.37 2.83 0.47
N LEU A 36 -17.20 3.42 0.77
CA LEU A 36 -16.60 3.39 2.11
C LEU A 36 -17.72 3.72 3.12
N SER A 37 -18.14 2.74 3.93
CA SER A 37 -19.13 2.96 4.97
C SER A 37 -18.65 4.10 5.86
N GLY A 38 -19.51 5.10 6.06
CA GLY A 38 -19.20 6.44 6.60
C GLY A 38 -18.70 6.53 8.05
N THR A 39 -18.07 5.48 8.58
CA THR A 39 -17.51 5.40 9.93
C THR A 39 -15.98 5.29 9.95
N GLU A 40 -15.32 5.01 8.81
CA GLU A 40 -13.85 4.87 8.73
C GLU A 40 -13.13 6.11 8.15
N ARG A 41 -13.86 7.18 7.85
CA ARG A 41 -13.28 8.45 7.42
C ARG A 41 -12.76 9.17 8.66
N LEU A 42 -11.44 9.13 8.87
CA LEU A 42 -10.71 9.87 9.90
C LEU A 42 -11.04 9.44 11.34
N THR A 43 -10.81 8.18 11.69
CA THR A 43 -10.53 7.89 13.10
C THR A 43 -9.13 8.43 13.39
N GLU A 44 -9.03 9.57 14.07
CA GLU A 44 -7.78 9.98 14.71
C GLU A 44 -7.37 8.87 15.67
N THR A 45 -6.43 8.04 15.25
CA THR A 45 -5.80 7.08 16.15
C THR A 45 -4.86 7.86 17.04
N ARG A 46 -4.91 7.62 18.35
CA ARG A 46 -3.93 8.19 19.30
C ARG A 46 -2.50 7.94 18.78
N PRO A 47 -1.48 8.73 19.14
CA PRO A 47 -0.11 8.32 18.85
C PRO A 47 0.26 7.04 19.62
N PHE A 48 1.30 6.33 19.15
CA PHE A 48 1.94 5.31 19.97
C PHE A 48 2.59 5.97 21.18
N THR A 49 2.48 5.33 22.34
CA THR A 49 3.28 5.65 23.53
C THR A 49 4.75 5.30 23.28
N GLU A 50 5.67 5.87 24.07
CA GLU A 50 7.10 5.54 23.92
C GLU A 50 7.38 4.05 24.18
N THR A 51 6.69 3.44 25.14
CA THR A 51 6.78 1.99 25.41
C THR A 51 6.36 1.16 24.20
N GLU A 52 5.27 1.54 23.52
CA GLU A 52 4.83 0.85 22.30
C GLU A 52 5.82 1.01 21.16
N LYS A 53 6.34 2.22 20.96
CA LYS A 53 7.36 2.47 19.93
C LYS A 53 8.61 1.64 20.19
N GLU A 54 9.08 1.56 21.44
CA GLU A 54 10.25 0.77 21.80
C GLU A 54 10.01 -0.72 21.56
N ALA A 55 8.87 -1.25 21.99
CA ALA A 55 8.51 -2.66 21.78
C ALA A 55 8.39 -3.01 20.29
N LEU A 56 7.71 -2.18 19.50
CA LEU A 56 7.54 -2.37 18.05
C LEU A 56 8.88 -2.24 17.29
N ARG A 57 9.73 -1.28 17.66
CA ARG A 57 11.07 -1.14 17.05
C ARG A 57 11.97 -2.33 17.37
N LYS A 58 11.92 -2.83 18.62
CA LYS A 58 12.65 -4.05 19.01
C LYS A 58 12.16 -5.29 18.23
N ASP A 59 10.89 -5.28 17.85
CA ASP A 59 10.25 -6.29 17.02
C ASP A 59 10.51 -6.10 15.50
N GLY A 60 11.29 -5.09 15.10
CA GLY A 60 11.68 -4.86 13.71
C GLY A 60 10.85 -3.82 12.95
N ALA A 61 9.88 -3.18 13.60
CA ALA A 61 9.05 -2.18 12.95
C ALA A 61 9.71 -0.79 12.87
N VAL A 62 9.37 -0.03 11.83
CA VAL A 62 9.64 1.40 11.70
C VAL A 62 8.34 2.16 11.95
N ILE A 63 8.42 3.20 12.79
CA ILE A 63 7.28 4.04 13.16
C ILE A 63 7.28 5.28 12.27
N LEU A 64 6.22 5.44 11.48
CA LEU A 64 6.03 6.55 10.55
C LEU A 64 4.79 7.35 10.93
N SER A 65 4.72 8.60 10.46
CA SER A 65 3.57 9.48 10.68
C SER A 65 2.97 9.89 9.34
N THR A 66 1.73 9.51 9.07
CA THR A 66 1.03 9.88 7.83
C THR A 66 0.40 11.26 7.95
N LEU A 67 0.48 12.07 6.88
CA LEU A 67 0.27 13.53 6.94
C LEU A 67 -1.12 14.00 6.48
N GLY A 68 -2.11 13.11 6.37
CA GLY A 68 -3.45 13.51 5.92
C GLY A 68 -3.51 13.98 4.46
N GLN A 69 -2.55 13.55 3.64
CA GLN A 69 -2.36 14.04 2.28
C GLN A 69 -3.11 13.16 1.27
N THR A 70 -3.69 13.79 0.26
CA THR A 70 -4.27 13.08 -0.89
C THR A 70 -3.16 12.63 -1.85
N LEU A 71 -3.47 11.71 -2.78
CA LEU A 71 -2.51 11.31 -3.81
C LEU A 71 -1.99 12.52 -4.61
N SER A 72 -2.87 13.48 -4.93
CA SER A 72 -2.49 14.71 -5.64
C SER A 72 -1.47 15.54 -4.85
N SER A 73 -1.68 15.75 -3.54
CA SER A 73 -0.76 16.56 -2.75
C SER A 73 0.54 15.83 -2.43
N GLN A 74 0.51 14.50 -2.31
CA GLN A 74 1.73 13.68 -2.22
C GLN A 74 2.58 13.77 -3.50
N ALA A 75 1.93 13.71 -4.67
CA ALA A 75 2.62 13.84 -5.96
C ALA A 75 3.32 15.22 -6.08
N GLU A 76 2.63 16.27 -5.65
CA GLU A 76 3.15 17.63 -5.64
C GLU A 76 4.34 17.77 -4.67
N ALA A 77 4.23 17.22 -3.46
CA ALA A 77 5.31 17.27 -2.47
C ALA A 77 6.59 16.59 -2.98
N GLN A 78 6.46 15.42 -3.61
CA GLN A 78 7.60 14.71 -4.22
C GLN A 78 8.21 15.51 -5.38
N ARG A 79 7.38 16.12 -6.23
CA ARG A 79 7.84 16.99 -7.32
C ARG A 79 8.65 18.17 -6.79
N GLN A 80 8.17 18.85 -5.74
CA GLN A 80 8.88 19.96 -5.11
C GLN A 80 10.20 19.53 -4.47
N ALA A 81 10.27 18.29 -3.98
CA ALA A 81 11.50 17.70 -3.45
C ALA A 81 12.45 17.17 -4.55
N GLY A 82 12.09 17.27 -5.83
CA GLY A 82 12.89 16.74 -6.95
C GLY A 82 12.96 15.21 -6.97
N LYS A 83 11.99 14.53 -6.38
CA LYS A 83 11.93 13.08 -6.21
C LYS A 83 10.85 12.43 -7.10
N PRO A 84 11.01 11.15 -7.48
CA PRO A 84 9.96 10.40 -8.16
C PRO A 84 8.70 10.28 -7.30
N SER A 85 7.52 10.38 -7.91
CA SER A 85 6.22 10.19 -7.23
C SER A 85 5.50 8.95 -7.75
N PHE A 86 4.59 9.13 -8.69
CA PHE A 86 3.79 8.08 -9.32
C PHE A 86 4.15 7.96 -10.80
N SER A 87 4.52 6.76 -11.27
CA SER A 87 4.70 6.47 -12.71
C SER A 87 3.38 6.20 -13.42
N TYR A 88 2.40 5.68 -12.69
CA TYR A 88 1.11 5.31 -13.24
C TYR A 88 0.03 5.40 -12.17
N MET A 89 -1.08 6.05 -12.51
CA MET A 89 -2.29 6.05 -11.69
C MET A 89 -3.44 5.74 -12.62
N ASN A 90 -4.07 4.57 -12.46
CA ASN A 90 -5.38 4.33 -13.06
C ASN A 90 -6.43 4.67 -12.02
N CYS A 91 -7.08 5.80 -12.18
CA CYS A 91 -8.15 6.28 -11.29
C CYS A 91 -9.33 6.62 -12.18
N GLU A 92 -10.03 5.60 -12.71
CA GLU A 92 -11.03 5.79 -13.79
C GLU A 92 -12.12 6.83 -13.44
N ASP A 93 -12.33 7.15 -12.16
CA ASP A 93 -13.34 8.12 -11.71
C ASP A 93 -12.81 9.27 -10.82
N GLY A 94 -11.49 9.49 -10.72
CA GLY A 94 -10.91 10.55 -9.87
C GLY A 94 -11.11 10.37 -8.35
N TYR A 95 -12.00 9.47 -7.92
CA TYR A 95 -12.36 9.20 -6.53
C TYR A 95 -11.17 8.89 -5.62
N LEU A 96 -10.15 8.17 -6.11
CA LEU A 96 -8.95 7.89 -5.33
C LEU A 96 -8.10 9.13 -5.05
N MET A 97 -8.17 10.14 -5.91
CA MET A 97 -7.34 11.35 -5.83
C MET A 97 -7.78 12.30 -4.71
N ASP A 98 -9.03 12.16 -4.24
CA ASP A 98 -9.64 13.07 -3.26
C ASP A 98 -9.71 12.47 -1.85
N ILE A 99 -9.37 11.18 -1.68
CA ILE A 99 -9.32 10.55 -0.36
C ILE A 99 -7.99 10.91 0.30
N PRO A 100 -7.99 11.66 1.41
CA PRO A 100 -6.77 11.92 2.15
C PRO A 100 -6.32 10.64 2.87
N SER A 101 -5.01 10.46 3.00
CA SER A 101 -4.45 9.44 3.88
C SER A 101 -4.98 9.62 5.30
N ARG A 102 -4.96 8.57 6.10
CA ARG A 102 -5.20 8.68 7.55
C ARG A 102 -4.19 9.65 8.17
N LEU A 103 -4.59 10.37 9.20
CA LEU A 103 -3.71 11.09 10.11
C LEU A 103 -3.41 10.16 11.28
N ALA A 104 -2.31 9.42 11.20
CA ALA A 104 -2.00 8.37 12.16
C ALA A 104 -0.49 8.16 12.28
N GLN A 105 -0.06 7.72 13.47
CA GLN A 105 1.19 6.98 13.58
C GLN A 105 0.94 5.53 13.20
N VAL A 106 1.80 5.00 12.34
CA VAL A 106 1.73 3.63 11.86
C VAL A 106 3.07 2.94 12.06
N ALA A 107 3.05 1.66 12.37
CA ALA A 107 4.23 0.83 12.38
C ALA A 107 4.19 -0.13 11.18
N VAL A 108 5.29 -0.18 10.44
CA VAL A 108 5.46 -1.09 9.30
C VAL A 108 6.75 -1.88 9.46
N TYR A 109 6.79 -3.11 8.94
CA TYR A 109 7.95 -3.99 9.02
C TYR A 109 8.67 -3.97 7.68
N PRO A 110 9.77 -3.21 7.50
CA PRO A 110 10.34 -2.97 6.18
C PRO A 110 11.10 -4.17 5.57
N ASP A 111 11.36 -5.22 6.35
CA ASP A 111 11.95 -6.46 5.84
C ASP A 111 10.99 -7.10 4.82
N PRO A 112 11.43 -7.43 3.58
CA PRO A 112 10.58 -8.07 2.57
C PRO A 112 9.86 -9.34 3.03
N ASP A 113 10.44 -10.10 3.96
CA ASP A 113 9.85 -11.31 4.52
C ASP A 113 8.79 -11.02 5.60
N GLU A 114 8.79 -9.80 6.15
CA GLU A 114 7.88 -9.38 7.21
C GLU A 114 6.88 -8.30 6.81
N PHE A 115 7.13 -7.57 5.73
CA PHE A 115 6.30 -6.46 5.29
C PHE A 115 4.89 -6.88 4.92
N PHE A 116 4.75 -8.07 4.34
CA PHE A 116 3.45 -8.63 3.99
C PHE A 116 2.94 -9.54 5.10
N ALA A 117 1.67 -9.39 5.44
CA ALA A 117 1.04 -10.29 6.38
C ALA A 117 0.99 -11.73 5.79
N PRO A 118 1.29 -12.75 6.61
CA PRO A 118 1.48 -14.11 6.14
C PRO A 118 0.17 -14.70 5.61
N LYS A 119 0.27 -15.48 4.52
CA LYS A 119 -0.84 -16.22 3.90
C LYS A 119 -1.96 -15.34 3.33
N THR A 120 -1.69 -14.05 3.11
CA THR A 120 -2.65 -13.10 2.51
C THR A 120 -2.63 -13.10 0.98
N ASN A 121 -1.66 -13.78 0.37
CA ASN A 121 -1.56 -13.88 -1.08
C ASN A 121 -2.84 -14.47 -1.68
N ASP A 122 -3.33 -13.81 -2.73
CA ASP A 122 -4.45 -14.28 -3.57
C ASP A 122 -5.76 -14.46 -2.82
N LYS A 123 -5.88 -13.81 -1.66
CA LYS A 123 -7.13 -13.75 -0.90
C LYS A 123 -7.93 -12.52 -1.28
N ASP A 124 -9.25 -12.66 -1.25
CA ASP A 124 -10.17 -11.52 -1.34
C ASP A 124 -9.99 -10.57 -0.16
N LEU A 125 -10.55 -9.36 -0.25
CA LEU A 125 -10.35 -8.33 0.76
C LEU A 125 -10.82 -8.80 2.15
N ALA A 126 -12.01 -9.39 2.23
CA ALA A 126 -12.60 -9.84 3.50
C ALA A 126 -11.73 -10.92 4.19
N THR A 127 -11.18 -11.85 3.42
CA THR A 127 -10.27 -12.88 3.93
C THR A 127 -8.94 -12.28 4.37
N GLN A 128 -8.40 -11.31 3.63
CA GLN A 128 -7.20 -10.58 4.05
C GLN A 128 -7.45 -9.83 5.37
N GLU A 129 -8.61 -9.18 5.55
CA GLU A 129 -8.99 -8.51 6.80
C GLU A 129 -9.05 -9.48 8.00
N ILE A 130 -9.56 -10.69 7.80
CA ILE A 130 -9.54 -11.73 8.85
C ILE A 130 -8.10 -12.17 9.16
N LEU A 131 -7.24 -12.28 8.15
CA LEU A 131 -5.86 -12.74 8.32
C LEU A 131 -4.97 -11.70 9.00
N ILE A 132 -5.12 -10.41 8.67
CA ILE A 132 -4.39 -9.34 9.37
C ILE A 132 -4.82 -9.24 10.84
N ALA A 133 -6.11 -9.43 11.15
CA ALA A 133 -6.58 -9.39 12.54
C ALA A 133 -5.94 -10.52 13.38
N LYS A 134 -5.80 -11.71 12.79
CA LYS A 134 -5.07 -12.83 13.40
C LYS A 134 -3.57 -12.59 13.50
N ASP A 135 -3.00 -11.83 12.57
CA ASP A 135 -1.58 -11.48 12.65
C ASP A 135 -1.33 -10.43 13.74
N ALA A 136 -2.25 -9.47 13.90
CA ALA A 136 -2.24 -8.50 14.98
C ALA A 136 -2.24 -9.19 16.36
N GLU A 137 -3.03 -10.26 16.54
CA GLU A 137 -2.99 -11.08 17.76
C GLU A 137 -1.61 -11.67 18.04
N LYS A 138 -0.87 -12.10 17.01
CA LYS A 138 0.49 -12.62 17.17
C LYS A 138 1.48 -11.52 17.51
N ILE A 139 1.34 -10.33 16.89
CA ILE A 139 2.16 -9.17 17.22
C ILE A 139 1.91 -8.79 18.69
N ARG A 140 0.65 -8.70 19.11
CA ARG A 140 0.28 -8.45 20.52
C ARG A 140 0.89 -9.49 21.46
N ALA A 141 0.82 -10.77 21.11
CA ALA A 141 1.39 -11.85 21.92
C ALA A 141 2.92 -11.78 22.06
N ARG A 142 3.66 -11.46 20.99
CA ARG A 142 5.13 -11.42 21.02
C ARG A 142 5.70 -10.12 21.58
N THR A 143 5.00 -9.00 21.39
CA THR A 143 5.41 -7.67 21.88
C THR A 143 4.88 -7.36 23.28
N GLY A 144 3.82 -8.05 23.71
CA GLY A 144 3.10 -7.78 24.97
C GLY A 144 2.13 -6.59 24.88
N LEU A 145 2.03 -5.92 23.73
CA LEU A 145 1.16 -4.76 23.54
C LEU A 145 -0.29 -5.21 23.39
N GLN A 146 -1.22 -4.57 24.11
CA GLN A 146 -2.66 -4.89 24.03
C GLN A 146 -3.44 -3.87 23.19
N GLU A 147 -2.93 -2.65 23.07
CA GLU A 147 -3.63 -1.52 22.47
C GLU A 147 -3.12 -1.20 21.06
N ILE A 148 -2.84 -2.24 20.28
CA ILE A 148 -2.46 -2.14 18.87
C ILE A 148 -3.36 -3.04 18.04
N ASP A 149 -3.52 -2.72 16.76
CA ASP A 149 -4.19 -3.57 15.78
C ASP A 149 -3.54 -3.46 14.40
N GLU A 150 -3.91 -4.33 13.46
CA GLU A 150 -3.48 -4.24 12.07
C GLU A 150 -4.63 -3.84 11.14
N ILE A 151 -4.33 -3.02 10.15
CA ILE A 151 -5.30 -2.56 9.15
C ILE A 151 -4.80 -2.82 7.73
N ILE A 152 -5.74 -3.02 6.80
CA ILE A 152 -5.48 -2.75 5.39
C ILE A 152 -5.65 -1.24 5.18
N PRO A 153 -4.60 -0.50 4.79
CA PRO A 153 -4.68 0.94 4.58
C PRO A 153 -5.49 1.27 3.31
N ASP A 154 -5.93 2.52 3.18
CA ASP A 154 -6.30 3.07 1.87
C ASP A 154 -5.05 3.41 1.03
N ALA A 155 -5.24 3.66 -0.27
CA ALA A 155 -4.16 3.94 -1.21
C ALA A 155 -3.32 5.15 -0.80
N ALA A 156 -3.95 6.26 -0.41
CA ALA A 156 -3.24 7.46 0.00
C ALA A 156 -2.41 7.22 1.27
N THR A 157 -2.92 6.42 2.20
CA THR A 157 -2.19 6.00 3.41
C THR A 157 -0.98 5.16 3.04
N LEU A 158 -1.14 4.12 2.20
CA LEU A 158 -0.02 3.26 1.84
C LEU A 158 1.07 4.01 1.05
N THR A 159 0.70 4.87 0.11
CA THR A 159 1.67 5.68 -0.65
C THR A 159 2.35 6.72 0.24
N GLY A 160 1.61 7.32 1.18
CA GLY A 160 2.17 8.23 2.18
C GLY A 160 3.20 7.54 3.08
N ILE A 161 2.92 6.31 3.52
CA ILE A 161 3.86 5.45 4.26
C ILE A 161 5.15 5.24 3.46
N ILE A 162 5.01 4.85 2.19
CA ILE A 162 6.17 4.57 1.32
C ILE A 162 7.02 5.83 1.12
N PHE A 163 6.41 6.98 0.87
CA PHE A 163 7.12 8.25 0.68
C PHE A 163 7.77 8.76 1.96
N GLU A 164 7.12 8.63 3.13
CA GLU A 164 7.74 9.03 4.40
C GLU A 164 8.91 8.11 4.73
N TYR A 165 8.79 6.79 4.50
CA TYR A 165 9.90 5.85 4.66
C TYR A 165 11.09 6.20 3.75
N GLU A 166 10.84 6.52 2.48
CA GLU A 166 11.88 6.95 1.54
C GLU A 166 12.53 8.28 1.95
N LYS A 167 11.75 9.20 2.52
CA LYS A 167 12.26 10.46 3.07
C LYS A 167 13.14 10.25 4.30
N GLU A 168 12.77 9.34 5.19
CA GLU A 168 13.54 9.06 6.41
C GLU A 168 14.81 8.22 6.15
N THR A 169 14.73 7.25 5.23
CA THR A 169 15.79 6.24 5.03
C THR A 169 16.59 6.40 3.74
N GLY A 170 16.07 7.14 2.76
CA GLY A 170 16.61 7.21 1.41
C GLY A 170 16.37 5.95 0.57
N VAL A 171 15.61 4.97 1.08
CA VAL A 171 15.31 3.70 0.41
C VAL A 171 13.81 3.57 0.14
N TRP A 172 13.46 3.06 -1.04
CA TRP A 172 12.06 2.77 -1.37
C TRP A 172 11.55 1.52 -0.65
N LEU A 173 10.53 1.70 0.17
CA LEU A 173 9.65 0.61 0.63
C LEU A 173 8.97 0.00 -0.62
N LEU A 174 8.87 -1.33 -0.73
CA LEU A 174 8.45 -2.06 -1.94
C LEU A 174 9.46 -2.08 -3.12
N GLY A 175 10.74 -1.78 -2.88
CA GLY A 175 11.79 -1.82 -3.92
C GLY A 175 12.22 -3.23 -4.41
N ARG A 176 13.47 -3.35 -4.89
CA ARG A 176 14.02 -4.55 -5.57
C ARG A 176 13.84 -5.89 -4.82
N GLY A 177 13.72 -5.87 -3.50
CA GLY A 177 13.51 -7.07 -2.67
C GLY A 177 12.08 -7.63 -2.65
N PHE A 178 11.11 -6.92 -3.23
CA PHE A 178 9.69 -7.26 -3.11
C PHE A 178 9.09 -7.95 -4.35
N GLU A 179 9.92 -8.36 -5.31
CA GLU A 179 9.56 -9.24 -6.45
C GLU A 179 8.34 -8.83 -7.30
N ASN A 180 7.99 -7.53 -7.34
CA ASN A 180 6.77 -7.00 -7.97
C ASN A 180 5.46 -7.41 -7.26
N ARG A 181 5.52 -7.73 -5.96
CA ARG A 181 4.33 -7.93 -5.11
C ARG A 181 3.60 -6.58 -4.94
N PHE A 182 2.27 -6.65 -4.97
CA PHE A 182 1.34 -5.54 -4.81
C PHE A 182 0.84 -5.50 -3.36
N GLY A 183 0.89 -4.32 -2.76
CA GLY A 183 0.19 -4.04 -1.50
C GLY A 183 -1.29 -3.79 -1.78
N ARG A 184 -2.16 -4.59 -1.14
CA ARG A 184 -3.61 -4.40 -1.11
C ARG A 184 -3.94 -3.12 -0.35
N THR A 185 -4.91 -2.37 -0.84
CA THR A 185 -5.54 -1.27 -0.12
C THR A 185 -7.05 -1.41 -0.13
N LYS A 186 -7.76 -0.70 0.77
CA LYS A 186 -9.24 -0.78 0.83
C LYS A 186 -9.94 -0.31 -0.45
N ASN A 187 -9.26 0.51 -1.24
CA ASN A 187 -9.81 1.19 -2.41
C ASN A 187 -8.95 0.97 -3.67
N GLY A 188 -8.03 0.01 -3.67
CA GLY A 188 -7.15 -0.24 -4.82
C GLY A 188 -5.93 -1.11 -4.51
N LEU A 189 -4.88 -0.90 -5.29
CA LEU A 189 -3.59 -1.59 -5.18
C LEU A 189 -2.44 -0.60 -5.35
N VAL A 190 -1.34 -0.83 -4.64
CA VAL A 190 -0.09 -0.06 -4.77
C VAL A 190 1.08 -1.01 -5.02
N CYS A 191 1.92 -0.71 -6.01
CA CYS A 191 3.18 -1.43 -6.22
C CYS A 191 4.29 -0.50 -6.72
N PHE A 192 5.54 -0.90 -6.55
CA PHE A 192 6.67 -0.19 -7.13
C PHE A 192 6.86 -0.55 -8.61
N GLN A 193 7.10 0.43 -9.49
CA GLN A 193 7.39 0.14 -10.90
C GLN A 193 8.86 -0.25 -11.08
N HIS A 194 9.10 -1.56 -11.25
CA HIS A 194 10.36 -2.19 -11.64
C HIS A 194 11.54 -2.03 -10.68
N SER A 195 12.05 -3.19 -10.27
CA SER A 195 13.29 -3.47 -9.53
C SER A 195 14.58 -2.83 -10.08
N ASN A 196 14.55 -2.16 -11.24
CA ASN A 196 15.76 -1.72 -11.97
C ASN A 196 15.80 -0.20 -12.27
N SER A 197 14.80 0.60 -11.92
CA SER A 197 14.90 2.06 -12.06
C SER A 197 14.07 2.81 -11.00
N PRO A 198 14.67 3.19 -9.86
CA PRO A 198 14.03 4.00 -8.82
C PRO A 198 13.41 5.31 -9.34
N SER A 199 13.88 5.78 -10.51
CA SER A 199 13.39 6.98 -11.19
C SER A 199 11.93 6.91 -11.66
N LEU A 200 11.27 5.74 -11.59
CA LEU A 200 9.91 5.58 -12.08
C LEU A 200 8.84 5.73 -10.98
N GLY A 201 9.17 5.64 -9.69
CA GLY A 201 8.17 5.82 -8.62
C GLY A 201 7.08 4.73 -8.57
N LEU A 202 5.91 5.07 -8.02
CA LEU A 202 4.85 4.12 -7.67
C LEU A 202 3.78 3.96 -8.75
N ARG A 203 3.18 2.76 -8.84
CA ARG A 203 1.91 2.55 -9.53
C ARG A 203 0.77 2.42 -8.53
N VAL A 204 -0.34 3.10 -8.82
CA VAL A 204 -1.60 2.99 -8.08
C VAL A 204 -2.70 2.57 -9.04
N PHE A 205 -3.49 1.58 -8.65
CA PHE A 205 -4.60 1.07 -9.45
C PHE A 205 -5.91 1.20 -8.67
N SER A 206 -6.93 1.84 -9.26
CA SER A 206 -8.33 1.73 -8.86
C SER A 206 -8.86 0.37 -9.30
N TRP A 207 -8.43 -0.68 -8.63
CA TRP A 207 -8.94 -2.01 -8.88
C TRP A 207 -9.80 -2.46 -7.70
N PRO A 208 -11.14 -2.42 -7.83
CA PRO A 208 -12.05 -2.93 -6.81
C PRO A 208 -12.21 -4.46 -6.86
N GLY A 209 -11.57 -5.15 -7.82
CA GLY A 209 -11.81 -6.57 -8.06
C GLY A 209 -11.21 -7.50 -6.99
N ASP A 210 -12.03 -8.43 -6.52
CA ASP A 210 -11.62 -9.60 -5.72
C ASP A 210 -10.76 -10.61 -6.50
N SER A 211 -10.45 -10.32 -7.76
CA SER A 211 -9.76 -11.24 -8.65
C SER A 211 -8.35 -11.59 -8.15
N HIS A 212 -8.03 -12.87 -8.30
CA HIS A 212 -6.83 -13.53 -7.78
C HIS A 212 -5.66 -13.31 -8.74
N GLY A 213 -4.84 -12.31 -8.48
CA GLY A 213 -3.52 -12.20 -9.12
C GLY A 213 -2.46 -12.60 -8.10
N ASP A 214 -1.65 -13.62 -8.45
CA ASP A 214 -0.61 -14.34 -7.66
C ASP A 214 0.38 -13.49 -6.81
N GLY A 215 0.25 -12.17 -6.80
CA GLY A 215 1.13 -11.23 -6.13
C GLY A 215 0.43 -10.14 -5.34
N VAL A 216 -0.86 -10.25 -4.97
CA VAL A 216 -1.54 -9.24 -4.13
C VAL A 216 -1.57 -9.69 -2.67
N HIS A 217 -1.00 -8.86 -1.79
CA HIS A 217 -0.83 -9.17 -0.36
C HIS A 217 -1.29 -8.02 0.52
N ALA A 218 -1.78 -8.32 1.72
CA ALA A 218 -1.98 -7.29 2.73
C ALA A 218 -0.62 -6.88 3.32
N VAL A 219 -0.41 -5.57 3.46
CA VAL A 219 0.77 -5.00 4.11
C VAL A 219 0.54 -4.98 5.62
N ARG A 220 1.54 -5.41 6.41
CA ARG A 220 1.53 -5.23 7.85
C ARG A 220 1.57 -3.76 8.20
N THR A 221 0.41 -3.22 8.55
CA THR A 221 0.23 -1.83 8.94
C THR A 221 -0.37 -1.81 10.33
N VAL A 222 0.48 -1.69 11.34
CA VAL A 222 0.06 -1.66 12.74
C VAL A 222 -0.32 -0.24 13.12
N VAL A 223 -1.45 -0.09 13.79
CA VAL A 223 -1.94 1.18 14.32
C VAL A 223 -2.24 1.05 15.81
N PRO A 224 -2.10 2.13 16.58
CA PRO A 224 -2.57 2.15 17.95
C PRO A 224 -4.09 2.22 17.99
N VAL A 225 -4.70 1.50 18.93
CA VAL A 225 -6.15 1.54 19.18
C VAL A 225 -6.43 2.00 20.61
N VAL A 226 -7.58 2.61 20.83
CA VAL A 226 -8.05 2.86 22.20
C VAL A 226 -8.61 1.53 22.70
N GLY A 227 -8.06 0.99 23.79
CA GLY A 227 -8.56 -0.24 24.39
C GLY A 227 -10.07 -0.15 24.61
N LYS A 228 -10.82 -1.17 24.18
CA LYS A 228 -12.21 -1.33 24.63
C LYS A 228 -12.13 -1.73 26.10
N SER A 229 -12.23 -0.75 26.99
CA SER A 229 -12.46 -0.96 28.42
C SER A 229 -13.79 -1.66 28.67
#